data_AF-A0A3C0JM20-F1
#
_entry.id   AF-A0A3C0JM20-F1
#
_cell.length_a   1.000
_cell.length_b   1.000
_cell.length_c   1.000
_cell.angle_alpha   90.00
_cell.angle_beta   90.00
_cell.angle_gamma   90.00
#
_symmetry.space_group_name_H-M   'P 1'
#
loop_
_entity.id
_entity.type
_entity.pdbx_description
1 polymer ?
#
loop_
_entity_poly.entity_id
_entity_poly.type
_entity_poly.pdbx_seq_one_letter_code
_entity_poly.pdbx_strand_id
1 'polypeptide(L)'
;MIRLLREGVAVAQWMGIDLSPELPDKLIELAHNRIPPTHRTSMFEDLLEGKRLEVEALNGTVVRLGSEHRVETPLHFAVYAALKPYVNGGLATL
;
A
#
# COMPACT_ATOMS: atom_id res chain seq x y z
N MET A 1 -9.76 3.19 2.21
CA MET A 1 -9.24 2.74 0.89
C MET A 1 -8.83 3.93 0.01
N ILE A 2 -9.75 4.79 -0.45
CA ILE A 2 -9.40 5.87 -1.41
C ILE A 2 -8.35 6.88 -0.92
N ARG A 3 -8.33 7.22 0.38
CA ARG A 3 -7.31 8.12 0.94
C ARG A 3 -5.89 7.55 0.87
N LEU A 4 -5.74 6.22 0.97
CA LEU A 4 -4.43 5.56 0.83
C LEU A 4 -3.89 5.77 -0.60
N LEU A 5 -4.74 5.59 -1.61
CA LEU A 5 -4.39 5.86 -3.01
C LEU A 5 -4.01 7.31 -3.25
N ARG A 6 -4.71 8.26 -2.61
CA ARG A 6 -4.41 9.69 -2.72
C ARG A 6 -3.04 10.06 -2.15
N GLU A 7 -2.61 9.45 -1.05
CA GLU A 7 -1.25 9.64 -0.52
C GLU A 7 -0.20 9.18 -1.52
N GLY A 8 -0.36 7.99 -2.13
CA GLY A 8 0.55 7.51 -3.17
C GLY A 8 0.60 8.41 -4.40
N VAL A 9 -0.56 8.91 -4.85
CA VAL A 9 -0.63 9.89 -5.97
C VAL A 9 0.07 11.19 -5.61
N ALA A 10 -0.12 11.72 -4.39
CA ALA A 10 0.53 12.96 -3.95
C ALA A 10 2.06 12.83 -3.94
N VAL A 11 2.59 11.68 -3.48
CA VAL A 11 4.04 11.41 -3.53
C VAL A 11 4.54 11.38 -4.99
N ALA A 12 3.85 10.66 -5.87
CA ALA A 12 4.24 10.54 -7.28
C ALA A 12 4.20 11.89 -8.01
N GLN A 13 3.16 12.70 -7.78
CA GLN A 13 3.03 14.03 -8.36
C GLN A 13 4.15 14.97 -7.90
N TRP A 14 4.53 14.90 -6.61
CA TRP A 14 5.67 15.67 -6.12
C TRP A 14 6.96 15.29 -6.86
N MET A 15 7.17 14.00 -7.11
CA MET A 15 8.31 13.48 -7.87
C MET A 15 8.28 13.85 -9.37
N GLY A 16 7.30 14.63 -9.83
CA GLY A 16 7.15 15.05 -11.22
C GLY A 16 6.53 13.98 -12.11
N ILE A 17 5.92 12.93 -11.53
CA ILE A 17 5.19 11.91 -12.28
C ILE A 17 3.77 12.40 -12.49
N ASP A 18 3.39 12.57 -13.76
CA ASP A 18 2.04 13.01 -14.13
C ASP A 18 1.03 11.86 -13.97
N LEU A 19 0.50 11.72 -12.75
CA LEU A 19 -0.65 10.88 -12.46
C LEU A 19 -1.92 11.72 -12.41
N SER A 20 -2.93 11.27 -13.15
CA SER A 20 -4.27 11.89 -13.16
C SER A 20 -4.85 11.94 -11.73
N PRO A 21 -5.40 13.09 -11.31
CA PRO A 21 -6.02 13.22 -9.98
C PRO A 21 -7.27 12.35 -9.80
N GLU A 22 -7.88 11.89 -10.89
CA GLU A 22 -9.01 10.95 -10.91
C GLU A 22 -8.58 9.47 -10.81
N LEU A 23 -7.28 9.18 -10.87
CA LEU A 23 -6.76 7.81 -10.80
C LEU A 23 -7.25 7.05 -9.55
N PRO A 24 -7.26 7.63 -8.33
CA PRO A 24 -7.79 6.96 -7.14
C PRO A 24 -9.24 6.51 -7.31
N ASP A 25 -10.10 7.36 -7.86
CA ASP A 25 -11.52 7.05 -8.07
C ASP A 25 -11.69 5.91 -9.09
N LYS A 26 -10.95 5.97 -10.22
CA LYS A 26 -10.94 4.91 -11.24
C LYS A 26 -10.46 3.56 -10.70
N LEU A 27 -9.43 3.55 -9.86
CA LEU A 27 -8.92 2.31 -9.24
C LEU A 27 -9.93 1.70 -8.27
N ILE A 28 -10.66 2.51 -7.52
CA ILE A 28 -11.72 2.05 -6.62
C ILE A 28 -12.89 1.47 -7.41
N GLU A 29 -13.32 2.15 -8.48
CA GLU A 29 -14.35 1.65 -9.37
C GLU A 29 -13.94 0.32 -10.02
N LEU A 30 -12.70 0.24 -10.53
CA LEU A 30 -12.16 -0.98 -11.10
C LEU A 30 -12.17 -2.12 -10.07
N ALA A 31 -11.72 -1.85 -8.84
CA ALA A 31 -11.71 -2.83 -7.77
C ALA A 31 -13.13 -3.34 -7.47
N HIS A 32 -14.11 -2.45 -7.30
CA HIS A 32 -15.50 -2.85 -7.05
C HIS A 32 -16.11 -3.68 -8.20
N ASN A 33 -15.77 -3.36 -9.45
CA ASN A 33 -16.41 -3.98 -10.61
C ASN A 33 -15.71 -5.26 -11.08
N ARG A 34 -14.42 -5.43 -10.81
CA ARG A 34 -13.61 -6.51 -11.39
C ARG A 34 -13.01 -7.47 -10.38
N ILE A 35 -12.93 -7.09 -9.10
CA ILE A 35 -12.33 -7.93 -8.07
C ILE A 35 -13.45 -8.63 -7.30
N PRO A 36 -13.53 -9.97 -7.35
CA PRO A 36 -14.50 -10.71 -6.56
C PRO A 36 -14.32 -10.44 -5.06
N PRO A 37 -15.40 -10.44 -4.25
CA PRO A 37 -15.29 -10.29 -2.79
C PRO A 37 -14.41 -11.34 -2.11
N THR A 38 -14.20 -12.50 -2.75
CA THR A 38 -13.36 -13.60 -2.27
C THR A 38 -11.88 -13.43 -2.65
N HIS A 39 -11.54 -12.42 -3.43
CA HIS A 39 -10.16 -12.20 -3.86
C HIS A 39 -9.27 -11.85 -2.67
N ARG A 40 -8.05 -12.39 -2.70
CA ARG A 40 -7.00 -12.17 -1.71
C ARG A 40 -5.74 -11.74 -2.45
N THR A 41 -5.02 -10.77 -1.88
CA THR A 41 -3.76 -10.28 -2.45
C THR A 41 -2.61 -11.21 -2.09
N SER A 42 -1.54 -11.22 -2.90
CA SER A 42 -0.33 -12.02 -2.64
C SER A 42 0.24 -11.75 -1.24
N MET A 43 0.40 -10.49 -0.86
CA MET A 43 0.92 -10.12 0.46
C MET A 43 0.01 -10.59 1.62
N PHE A 44 -1.29 -10.75 1.39
CA PHE A 44 -2.19 -11.33 2.39
C PHE A 44 -1.96 -12.84 2.54
N GLU A 45 -1.81 -13.58 1.44
CA GLU A 45 -1.48 -15.00 1.50
C GLU A 45 -0.09 -15.23 2.09
N ASP A 46 0.89 -14.39 1.74
CA ASP A 46 2.23 -14.44 2.33
C ASP A 46 2.19 -14.20 3.85
N LEU A 47 1.34 -13.29 4.33
CA LEU A 47 1.15 -13.08 5.77
C LEU A 47 0.56 -14.33 6.44
N LEU A 48 -0.45 -14.96 5.85
CA LEU A 48 -1.06 -16.18 6.40
C LEU A 48 -0.10 -17.38 6.42
N GLU A 49 0.75 -17.50 5.41
CA GLU A 49 1.74 -18.56 5.31
C GLU A 49 3.04 -18.26 6.08
N GLY A 50 3.10 -17.12 6.79
CA GLY A 50 4.28 -16.70 7.55
C GLY A 50 5.50 -16.42 6.67
N LYS A 51 5.30 -16.10 5.39
CA LYS A 51 6.34 -15.75 4.43
C LYS A 51 6.78 -14.30 4.61
N ARG A 52 7.92 -13.97 4.02
CA ARG A 52 8.43 -12.60 3.93
C ARG A 52 7.44 -11.71 3.18
N LEU A 53 7.16 -10.53 3.73
CA LEU A 53 6.26 -9.55 3.11
C LEU A 53 7.01 -8.54 2.23
N GLU A 54 6.33 -8.06 1.21
CA GLU A 54 6.78 -6.96 0.35
C GLU A 54 6.47 -5.56 0.92
N VAL A 55 6.13 -5.45 2.21
CA VAL A 55 5.73 -4.18 2.87
C VAL A 55 6.80 -3.09 2.78
N GLU A 56 8.10 -3.44 2.80
CA GLU A 56 9.19 -2.47 2.58
C GLU A 56 9.15 -1.87 1.17
N ALA A 57 8.91 -2.72 0.18
CA ALA A 57 8.91 -2.32 -1.22
C ALA A 57 7.67 -1.50 -1.57
N LEU A 58 6.53 -1.78 -0.92
CA LEU A 58 5.26 -1.10 -1.15
C LEU A 58 5.08 0.10 -0.21
N ASN A 59 4.50 -0.10 0.97
CA ASN A 59 4.16 0.97 1.89
C ASN A 59 5.40 1.69 2.42
N GLY A 60 6.48 0.96 2.69
CA GLY A 60 7.76 1.52 3.13
C GLY A 60 8.35 2.51 2.13
N THR A 61 8.31 2.18 0.83
CA THR A 61 8.75 3.08 -0.24
C THR A 61 7.94 4.37 -0.27
N VAL A 62 6.61 4.30 -0.16
CA VAL A 62 5.76 5.50 -0.15
C VAL A 62 6.07 6.39 1.05
N VAL A 63 6.24 5.80 2.25
CA VAL A 63 6.61 6.55 3.46
C VAL A 63 7.99 7.21 3.31
N ARG A 64 8.98 6.48 2.79
CA ARG A 64 10.34 7.00 2.58
C ARG A 64 10.34 8.16 1.60
N LEU A 65 9.73 7.98 0.42
CA LEU A 65 9.66 9.02 -0.61
C LEU A 65 8.82 10.21 -0.14
N GLY A 66 7.72 9.98 0.58
CA GLY A 66 6.93 11.06 1.20
C GLY A 66 7.78 11.89 2.16
N SER A 67 8.56 11.25 3.03
CA SER A 67 9.47 11.95 3.95
C SER A 67 10.57 12.73 3.21
N GLU A 68 11.18 12.14 2.17
CA GLU A 68 12.21 12.80 1.35
C GLU A 68 11.67 14.08 0.66
N HIS A 69 10.38 14.07 0.30
CA HIS A 69 9.72 15.12 -0.45
C HIS A 69 8.76 15.99 0.38
N ARG A 70 8.72 15.81 1.71
CA ARG A 70 7.81 16.53 2.63
C ARG A 70 6.32 16.40 2.27
N VAL A 71 5.93 15.22 1.79
CA VAL A 71 4.53 14.83 1.56
C VAL A 71 4.10 13.92 2.70
N GLU A 72 3.01 14.26 3.38
CA GLU A 72 2.48 13.44 4.47
C GLU A 72 1.85 12.15 3.94
N THR A 73 2.25 11.01 4.52
CA THR A 73 1.72 9.68 4.17
C THR A 73 1.26 8.89 5.41
N PRO A 74 0.38 9.44 6.26
CA PRO A 74 0.03 8.83 7.55
C PRO A 74 -0.67 7.47 7.40
N LEU A 75 -1.46 7.25 6.35
CA LEU A 75 -2.14 5.97 6.13
C LEU A 75 -1.17 4.91 5.60
N HIS A 76 -0.25 5.26 4.70
CA HIS A 76 0.83 4.35 4.33
C HIS A 76 1.72 4.01 5.53
N PHE A 77 2.01 4.98 6.41
CA PHE A 77 2.75 4.74 7.65
C PHE A 77 2.00 3.78 8.58
N ALA A 78 0.68 3.95 8.77
CA ALA A 78 -0.11 3.06 9.60
C ALA A 78 -0.08 1.61 9.09
N VAL A 79 -0.25 1.40 7.77
CA VAL A 79 -0.15 0.06 7.17
C VAL A 79 1.27 -0.51 7.30
N TYR A 80 2.29 0.31 7.01
CA TYR A 80 3.68 -0.09 7.16
C TYR A 80 3.98 -0.53 8.59
N ALA A 81 3.65 0.30 9.58
CA ALA A 81 3.90 0.03 11.00
C ALA A 81 3.16 -1.23 11.48
N ALA A 82 1.93 -1.47 11.02
CA ALA A 82 1.16 -2.66 11.39
C ALA A 82 1.77 -3.96 10.84
N LEU A 83 2.32 -3.92 9.62
CA LEU A 83 2.86 -5.10 8.94
C LEU A 83 4.38 -5.29 9.12
N LYS A 84 5.10 -4.25 9.54
CA LYS A 84 6.55 -4.26 9.77
C LYS A 84 7.02 -5.40 10.69
N PRO A 85 6.32 -5.77 11.79
CA PRO A 85 6.73 -6.90 12.62
C PRO A 85 6.79 -8.23 11.86
N TYR A 86 6.02 -8.39 10.78
CA TYR A 86 5.91 -9.61 9.98
C TYR A 86 6.80 -9.58 8.73
N VAL A 87 7.60 -8.53 8.51
CA VAL A 87 8.33 -8.29 7.25
C VAL A 87 9.22 -9.46 6.83
N ASN A 88 9.84 -10.16 7.77
CA ASN A 88 10.74 -11.29 7.51
C ASN A 88 10.05 -12.66 7.60
N GLY A 89 8.73 -12.69 7.75
CA GLY A 89 7.95 -13.90 8.06
C GLY A 89 7.75 -14.14 9.56
N GLY A 90 6.79 -15.02 9.87
CA GLY A 90 6.30 -15.34 11.23
C GLY A 90 5.39 -14.25 11.84
N LEU A 91 4.35 -14.55 12.64
CA LEU A 91 3.94 -15.80 13.28
C LEU A 91 2.96 -16.62 12.43
N ALA A 92 3.36 -17.84 12.06
CA ALA A 92 2.42 -18.91 11.75
C ALA A 92 2.09 -19.67 13.05
N THR A 93 0.98 -19.30 13.71
CA THR A 93 0.03 -20.25 14.30
C THR A 93 -1.31 -19.51 14.44
N LEU A 94 -2.34 -20.01 13.74
CA LEU A 94 -3.75 -19.63 13.99
C LEU A 94 -4.23 -20.22 15.32
#